data_AF-A0AA40BKB5-F1
#
_entry.id   AF-A0AA40BKB5-F1
#
_cell.length_a   1.000
_cell.length_b   1.000
_cell.length_c   1.000
_cell.angle_alpha   90.00
_cell.angle_beta   90.00
_cell.angle_gamma   90.00
#
_symmetry.space_group_name_H-M   'P 1'
#
loop_
_entity.id
_entity.type
_entity.pdbx_description
1 polymer ?
#
loop_
_entity_poly.entity_id
_entity_poly.type
_entity_poly.pdbx_seq_one_letter_code
_entity_poly.pdbx_strand_id
1 'polypeptide(L)'
;MSSDDQKKQAHLTRIRTNQRLSRARRKEYISSLEARIREYEEKGVHATLEIQLAARKVAEENKKLRELLGKVGVSEFGIREYLNAGAPTSPAIPVTTTQSGVSPTQKKQGECECECEGERKNGRDPEPNECSMAADLISLITGADTTQVRVTMGCAPGRNCDVDDAAIETTITRLKSQDSS
;
A
#
# COMPACT_ATOMS: atom_id res chain seq x y z
N MET A 1 35.76 -41.98 -29.72
CA MET A 1 35.21 -41.10 -28.65
C MET A 1 34.66 -42.00 -27.56
N SER A 2 34.99 -41.76 -26.30
CA SER A 2 34.54 -42.63 -25.20
C SER A 2 33.03 -42.50 -25.00
N SER A 3 32.36 -43.57 -24.58
CA SER A 3 30.92 -43.53 -24.25
C SER A 3 30.61 -42.47 -23.18
N ASP A 4 31.56 -42.21 -22.29
CA ASP A 4 31.39 -41.22 -21.22
C ASP A 4 31.47 -39.77 -21.73
N ASP A 5 32.24 -39.52 -22.80
CA ASP A 5 32.28 -38.21 -23.45
C ASP A 5 30.93 -37.86 -24.10
N GLN A 6 30.29 -38.86 -24.72
CA GLN A 6 28.95 -38.69 -25.29
C GLN A 6 27.90 -38.38 -24.22
N LYS A 7 27.94 -39.07 -23.07
CA LYS A 7 27.06 -38.79 -21.93
C LYS A 7 27.28 -37.38 -21.39
N LYS A 8 28.54 -36.94 -21.25
CA LYS A 8 28.90 -35.59 -20.79
C LYS A 8 28.40 -34.52 -21.76
N GLN A 9 28.57 -34.72 -23.06
CA GLN A 9 28.07 -33.81 -24.09
C GLN A 9 26.54 -33.71 -24.10
N ALA A 10 25.84 -34.85 -23.95
CA ALA A 10 24.38 -34.88 -23.85
C ALA A 10 23.88 -34.13 -22.60
N HIS A 11 24.56 -34.31 -21.46
CA HIS A 11 24.24 -33.63 -20.21
C HIS A 11 24.41 -32.11 -20.31
N LEU A 12 25.55 -31.64 -20.85
CA LEU A 12 25.80 -30.21 -21.06
C LEU A 12 24.79 -29.59 -22.02
N THR A 13 24.43 -30.29 -23.09
CA THR A 13 23.39 -29.84 -24.02
C THR A 13 22.05 -29.68 -23.32
N ARG A 14 21.65 -30.65 -22.48
CA ARG A 14 20.41 -30.57 -21.68
C ARG A 14 20.41 -29.41 -20.69
N ILE A 15 21.53 -29.15 -20.02
CA ILE A 15 21.66 -28.00 -19.12
C ILE A 15 21.45 -26.68 -19.88
N ARG A 16 22.12 -26.53 -21.04
CA ARG A 16 22.00 -25.30 -21.85
C ARG A 16 20.57 -25.08 -22.35
N THR A 17 19.89 -26.12 -22.83
CA THR A 17 18.52 -26.00 -23.31
C THR A 17 17.55 -25.68 -22.17
N ASN A 18 17.68 -26.33 -21.01
CA ASN A 18 16.88 -26.01 -19.82
C ASN A 18 17.14 -24.58 -19.33
N GLN A 19 18.40 -24.13 -19.33
CA GLN A 19 18.73 -22.76 -18.97
C GLN A 19 18.10 -21.77 -19.93
N ARG A 20 18.13 -22.04 -21.25
CA ARG A 20 17.48 -21.22 -22.27
C ARG A 20 15.97 -21.16 -22.05
N LEU A 21 15.34 -22.31 -21.83
CA LEU A 21 13.89 -22.39 -21.60
C LEU A 21 13.47 -21.71 -20.31
N SER A 22 14.24 -21.84 -19.23
CA SER A 22 13.97 -21.15 -17.97
C SER A 22 14.08 -19.63 -18.13
N ARG A 23 15.12 -19.14 -18.83
CA ARG A 23 15.27 -17.72 -19.16
C ARG A 23 14.13 -17.23 -20.05
N ALA A 24 13.70 -18.01 -21.05
CA ALA A 24 12.57 -17.69 -21.91
C ALA A 24 11.25 -17.57 -21.12
N ARG A 25 10.91 -18.59 -20.31
CA ARG A 25 9.72 -18.56 -19.45
C ARG A 25 9.73 -17.39 -18.47
N ARG A 26 10.89 -17.08 -17.88
CA ARG A 26 11.02 -15.92 -16.98
C ARG A 26 10.79 -14.60 -17.73
N LYS A 27 11.33 -14.47 -18.95
CA LYS A 27 11.10 -13.29 -19.80
C LYS A 27 9.63 -13.15 -20.19
N GLU A 28 8.98 -14.23 -20.59
CA GLU A 28 7.54 -14.26 -20.90
C GLU A 28 6.70 -13.90 -19.68
N TYR A 29 7.02 -14.45 -18.51
CA TYR A 29 6.32 -14.12 -17.27
C TYR A 29 6.46 -12.64 -16.91
N ILE A 30 7.69 -12.10 -16.92
CA ILE A 30 7.94 -10.68 -16.66
C ILE A 30 7.17 -9.81 -17.66
N SER A 31 7.24 -10.13 -18.95
CA SER A 31 6.53 -9.40 -19.99
C SER A 31 5.01 -9.44 -19.79
N SER A 32 4.45 -10.58 -19.34
CA SER A 32 3.03 -10.69 -19.02
C SER A 32 2.63 -9.84 -17.81
N LEU A 33 3.48 -9.74 -16.79
CA LEU A 33 3.25 -8.89 -15.63
C LEU A 33 3.31 -7.41 -16.03
N GLU A 34 4.31 -7.00 -16.78
CA GLU A 34 4.44 -5.63 -17.30
C GLU A 34 3.22 -5.25 -18.16
N ALA A 35 2.73 -6.15 -19.00
CA ALA A 35 1.52 -5.91 -19.79
C ALA A 35 0.28 -5.69 -18.92
N ARG A 36 0.13 -6.50 -17.87
CA ARG A 36 -0.99 -6.41 -16.94
C ARG A 36 -0.91 -5.16 -16.04
N ILE A 37 0.29 -4.72 -15.67
CA ILE A 37 0.49 -3.44 -14.98
C ILE A 37 0.04 -2.28 -15.87
N ARG A 38 0.48 -2.24 -17.14
CA ARG A 38 0.05 -1.21 -18.10
C ARG A 38 -1.47 -1.17 -18.27
N GLU A 39 -2.11 -2.33 -18.36
CA GLU A 39 -3.56 -2.43 -18.45
C GLU A 39 -4.27 -1.81 -17.22
N TYR A 40 -3.75 -2.05 -16.01
CA TYR A 40 -4.30 -1.44 -14.81
C TYR A 40 -4.04 0.07 -14.73
N GLU A 41 -2.88 0.54 -15.16
CA GLU A 41 -2.56 1.97 -15.26
C GLU A 41 -3.52 2.67 -16.23
N GLU A 42 -3.70 2.13 -17.44
CA GLU A 42 -4.63 2.66 -18.43
C GLU A 42 -6.07 2.68 -17.91
N LYS A 43 -6.52 1.59 -17.29
CA LYS A 43 -7.86 1.51 -16.66
C LYS A 43 -8.02 2.52 -15.53
N GLY A 44 -7.01 2.70 -14.69
CA GLY A 44 -7.01 3.67 -13.60
C GLY A 44 -7.11 5.12 -14.11
N VAL A 45 -6.39 5.43 -15.19
CA VAL A 45 -6.47 6.73 -15.88
C VAL A 45 -7.87 6.94 -16.47
N HIS A 46 -8.43 5.94 -17.16
CA HIS A 46 -9.75 6.04 -17.77
C HIS A 46 -10.86 6.23 -16.72
N ALA A 47 -10.82 5.44 -15.64
CA ALA A 47 -11.78 5.56 -14.54
C ALA A 47 -11.72 6.95 -13.88
N THR A 48 -10.51 7.48 -13.69
CA THR A 48 -10.33 8.84 -13.12
C THR A 48 -10.91 9.91 -14.05
N LEU A 49 -10.70 9.79 -15.36
CA LEU A 49 -11.26 10.71 -16.36
C LEU A 49 -12.79 10.69 -16.33
N GLU A 50 -13.41 9.51 -16.31
CA GLU A 50 -14.86 9.35 -16.26
C GLU A 50 -15.46 10.02 -15.02
N ILE A 51 -14.86 9.80 -13.85
CA ILE A 51 -15.29 10.42 -12.59
C ILE A 51 -15.17 11.95 -12.69
N GLN A 52 -14.06 12.47 -13.23
CA GLN A 52 -13.88 13.92 -13.40
C GLN A 52 -14.92 14.53 -14.34
N LEU A 53 -15.24 13.86 -15.44
CA LEU A 53 -16.27 14.30 -16.38
C LEU A 53 -17.66 14.28 -15.74
N ALA A 54 -17.99 13.21 -14.99
CA ALA A 54 -19.24 13.11 -14.25
C ALA A 54 -19.34 14.21 -13.18
N ALA A 55 -18.28 14.45 -12.41
CA ALA A 55 -18.22 15.52 -11.41
C ALA A 55 -18.43 16.91 -12.03
N ARG A 56 -17.81 17.18 -13.19
CA ARG A 56 -18.03 18.43 -13.92
C ARG A 56 -19.48 18.59 -14.36
N LYS A 57 -20.09 17.53 -14.89
CA LYS A 57 -21.50 17.54 -15.30
C LYS A 57 -22.43 17.83 -14.12
N VAL A 58 -22.22 17.15 -13.00
CA VAL A 58 -22.99 17.36 -11.76
C VAL A 58 -22.81 18.79 -11.23
N ALA A 59 -21.60 19.35 -11.30
CA ALA A 59 -21.35 20.73 -10.90
C ALA A 59 -22.12 21.75 -11.77
N GLU A 60 -22.13 21.55 -13.09
CA GLU A 60 -22.90 22.39 -14.02
C GLU A 60 -24.41 22.27 -13.81
N GLU A 61 -24.91 21.06 -13.59
CA GLU A 61 -26.31 20.83 -13.24
C GLU A 61 -26.67 21.52 -11.92
N ASN A 62 -25.85 21.35 -10.87
CA ASN A 62 -26.04 22.01 -9.58
C ASN A 62 -26.02 23.54 -9.71
N LYS A 63 -25.16 24.10 -10.56
CA LYS A 63 -25.14 25.53 -10.85
C LYS A 63 -26.46 26.00 -11.45
N LYS A 64 -26.94 25.32 -12.49
CA LYS A 64 -28.23 25.64 -13.13
C LYS A 64 -29.41 25.48 -12.17
N LEU A 65 -29.37 24.47 -11.31
CA LEU A 65 -30.40 24.27 -10.27
C LEU A 65 -30.39 25.41 -9.25
N ARG A 66 -29.21 25.84 -8.77
CA ARG A 66 -29.10 27.01 -7.88
C ARG A 66 -29.61 28.30 -8.54
N GLU A 67 -29.30 28.51 -9.81
CA GLU A 67 -29.83 29.64 -10.58
C GLU A 67 -31.36 29.59 -10.70
N LEU A 68 -31.93 28.41 -10.94
CA LEU A 68 -33.37 28.21 -10.99
C LEU A 68 -34.03 28.48 -9.64
N LEU A 69 -33.45 27.96 -8.55
CA LEU A 69 -33.93 28.21 -7.19
C LEU A 69 -33.89 29.70 -6.84
N GLY A 70 -32.85 30.41 -7.28
CA GLY A 70 -32.77 31.87 -7.20
C GLY A 70 -33.94 32.56 -7.89
N LYS A 71 -34.35 32.11 -9.08
CA LYS A 71 -35.52 32.64 -9.80
C LYS A 71 -36.84 32.36 -9.09
N VAL A 72 -36.93 31.26 -8.34
CA VAL A 72 -38.11 30.90 -7.53
C VAL A 72 -38.16 31.68 -6.20
N GLY A 73 -37.10 32.45 -5.87
CA GLY A 73 -37.03 33.28 -4.68
C GLY A 73 -36.28 32.65 -3.51
N VAL A 74 -35.63 31.50 -3.72
CA VAL A 74 -34.76 30.89 -2.72
C VAL A 74 -33.41 31.60 -2.73
N SER A 75 -32.99 32.15 -1.60
CA SER A 75 -31.71 32.84 -1.50
C SER A 75 -30.54 31.85 -1.43
N GLU A 76 -29.39 32.24 -2.00
CA GLU A 76 -28.15 31.44 -1.93
C GLU A 76 -27.74 31.17 -0.47
N PHE A 77 -28.07 32.08 0.45
CA PHE A 77 -27.86 31.88 1.88
C PHE A 77 -28.69 30.71 2.44
N GLY A 78 -29.99 30.65 2.12
CA GLY A 78 -30.85 29.55 2.55
C GLY A 78 -30.45 28.20 1.96
N ILE A 79 -29.93 28.18 0.72
CA ILE A 79 -29.37 26.96 0.11
C ILE A 79 -28.12 26.49 0.87
N ARG A 80 -27.21 27.41 1.23
CA ARG A 80 -26.00 27.07 1.99
C ARG A 80 -26.32 26.57 3.40
N GLU A 81 -27.25 27.22 4.09
CA GLU A 81 -27.71 26.80 5.40
C GLU A 81 -28.33 25.40 5.35
N TYR A 82 -29.18 25.13 4.37
CA TYR A 82 -29.80 23.81 4.16
C TYR A 82 -28.76 22.71 3.87
N LEU A 83 -27.75 22.99 3.04
CA LEU A 83 -26.67 22.05 2.75
C LEU A 83 -25.77 21.77 3.96
N ASN A 84 -25.56 22.77 4.81
CA ASN A 84 -24.79 22.63 6.04
C ASN A 84 -25.59 21.91 7.14
N ALA A 85 -26.93 21.99 7.09
CA ALA A 85 -27.83 21.28 8.01
C ALA A 85 -28.02 19.78 7.66
N GLY A 86 -27.70 19.37 6.42
CA GLY A 86 -27.73 17.97 6.00
C GLY A 86 -26.44 17.22 6.34
N ALA A 87 -26.45 16.42 7.40
CA ALA A 87 -25.35 15.51 7.72
C ALA A 87 -25.11 14.45 6.59
N PRO A 88 -23.88 13.93 6.43
CA PRO A 88 -23.46 13.21 5.23
C PRO A 88 -23.86 11.74 5.25
N THR A 89 -24.55 11.28 4.21
CA THR A 89 -24.72 9.85 3.93
C THR A 89 -24.33 9.51 2.50
N SER A 90 -23.02 9.32 2.25
CA SER A 90 -22.51 8.27 1.36
C SER A 90 -20.98 8.28 1.31
N PRO A 91 -20.35 7.12 1.04
CA PRO A 91 -19.02 6.79 1.52
C PRO A 91 -17.99 7.71 0.87
N ALA A 92 -17.23 8.40 1.72
CA ALA A 92 -15.96 8.96 1.34
C ALA A 92 -15.07 7.81 0.85
N ILE A 93 -14.85 7.73 -0.46
CA ILE A 93 -13.71 7.00 -1.00
C ILE A 93 -12.49 7.83 -0.58
N PRO A 94 -11.57 7.31 0.24
CA PRO A 94 -10.36 8.05 0.58
C PRO A 94 -9.54 8.21 -0.70
N VAL A 95 -9.50 9.42 -1.24
CA VAL A 95 -8.56 9.79 -2.31
C VAL A 95 -7.22 10.01 -1.62
N THR A 96 -6.39 8.96 -1.56
CA THR A 96 -4.99 9.06 -1.17
C THR A 96 -4.31 9.97 -2.20
N THR A 97 -4.17 11.24 -1.82
CA THR A 97 -3.43 12.23 -2.59
C THR A 97 -1.95 11.93 -2.39
N THR A 98 -1.38 11.10 -3.26
CA THR A 98 0.07 10.94 -3.38
C THR A 98 0.62 12.23 -3.98
N GLN A 99 0.97 13.19 -3.13
CA GLN A 99 1.68 14.40 -3.54
C GLN A 99 3.11 14.01 -3.92
N SER A 100 3.40 14.04 -5.21
CA SER A 100 4.76 14.14 -5.73
C SER A 100 5.33 15.50 -5.35
N GLY A 101 6.08 15.55 -4.25
CA GLY A 101 6.97 16.66 -3.89
C GLY A 101 8.41 16.28 -4.20
N VAL A 102 8.92 16.74 -5.34
CA VAL A 102 10.36 16.71 -5.66
C VAL A 102 11.01 17.90 -4.94
N SER A 103 11.95 17.65 -4.02
CA SER A 103 13.22 18.39 -3.89
C SER A 103 14.08 17.99 -2.67
N PRO A 104 15.40 18.27 -2.70
CA PRO A 104 16.43 17.33 -2.26
C PRO A 104 17.16 17.76 -0.98
N THR A 105 17.66 16.83 -0.18
CA THR A 105 18.78 17.12 0.73
C THR A 105 19.50 15.87 1.26
N GLN A 106 20.80 15.85 0.98
CA GLN A 106 21.90 15.43 1.86
C GLN A 106 22.06 13.95 2.23
N LYS A 107 22.79 13.28 1.32
CA LYS A 107 23.97 12.45 1.57
C LYS A 107 24.51 12.56 3.02
N LYS A 108 24.36 11.50 3.81
CA LYS A 108 25.30 11.15 4.88
C LYS A 108 25.67 9.68 4.75
N GLN A 109 26.95 9.48 4.46
CA GLN A 109 27.61 8.19 4.49
C GLN A 109 27.62 7.68 5.94
N GLY A 110 27.23 6.43 6.10
CA GLY A 110 27.39 5.65 7.32
C GLY A 110 27.62 4.21 6.89
N GLU A 111 28.87 3.80 6.88
CA GLU A 111 29.30 2.43 6.64
C GLU A 111 28.66 1.50 7.67
N CYS A 112 28.06 0.41 7.19
CA CYS A 112 27.83 -0.81 7.97
C CYS A 112 28.06 -1.98 7.03
N GLU A 113 29.25 -2.58 7.11
CA GLU A 113 29.52 -3.93 6.62
C GLU A 113 28.56 -4.91 7.29
N CYS A 114 27.78 -5.62 6.50
CA CYS A 114 27.20 -6.91 6.89
C CYS A 114 27.25 -7.81 5.65
N GLU A 115 28.07 -8.85 5.70
CA GLU A 115 28.06 -9.92 4.71
C GLU A 115 26.73 -10.68 4.82
N CYS A 116 25.98 -10.74 3.73
CA CYS A 116 24.76 -11.55 3.64
C CYS A 116 24.98 -12.66 2.61
N GLU A 117 25.44 -13.83 3.04
CA GLU A 117 25.25 -15.06 2.29
C GLU A 117 23.75 -15.38 2.25
N GLY A 118 23.25 -15.62 1.04
CA GLY A 118 21.83 -15.65 0.76
C GLY A 118 21.17 -17.00 0.98
N GLU A 119 19.94 -16.98 1.45
CA GLU A 119 18.90 -17.94 1.07
C GLU A 119 17.57 -17.22 0.89
N ARG A 120 17.20 -16.94 -0.36
CA ARG A 120 15.86 -16.41 -0.70
C ARG A 120 14.86 -17.56 -0.66
N LYS A 121 14.07 -17.66 0.41
CA LYS A 121 12.82 -18.41 0.38
C LYS A 121 11.73 -17.51 -0.21
N ASN A 122 11.15 -18.00 -1.30
CA ASN A 122 10.01 -17.41 -1.97
C ASN A 122 8.77 -17.78 -1.14
N GLY A 123 8.44 -16.95 -0.15
CA GLY A 123 7.21 -16.96 0.63
C GLY A 123 6.60 -15.58 0.56
N ARG A 124 5.27 -15.50 0.50
CA ARG A 124 4.54 -14.24 0.51
C ARG A 124 4.61 -13.70 1.94
N ASP A 125 5.65 -12.94 2.25
CA ASP A 125 5.75 -12.23 3.53
C ASP A 125 4.91 -10.95 3.41
N PRO A 126 3.92 -10.72 4.28
CA PRO A 126 3.29 -9.40 4.39
C PRO A 126 4.39 -8.40 4.78
N GLU A 127 4.35 -7.19 4.20
CA GLU A 127 5.19 -6.07 4.64
C GLU A 127 5.20 -6.04 6.18
N PRO A 128 6.36 -6.22 6.84
CA PRO A 128 6.37 -6.27 8.29
C PRO A 128 5.92 -4.92 8.82
N ASN A 129 4.91 -4.94 9.70
CA ASN A 129 4.45 -3.75 10.38
C ASN A 129 5.56 -3.31 11.33
N GLU A 130 6.28 -2.25 10.97
CA GLU A 130 7.31 -1.68 11.83
C GLU A 130 6.75 -1.41 13.23
N CYS A 131 7.49 -1.78 14.29
CA CYS A 131 7.01 -1.66 15.66
C CYS A 131 6.48 -0.26 16.03
N SER A 132 7.02 0.82 15.45
CA SER A 132 6.48 2.18 15.64
C SER A 132 5.04 2.30 15.15
N MET A 133 4.75 1.83 13.94
CA MET A 133 3.39 1.93 13.37
C MET A 133 2.41 1.05 14.13
N ALA A 134 2.83 -0.17 14.50
CA ALA A 134 2.00 -1.05 15.31
C ALA A 134 1.72 -0.47 16.70
N ALA A 135 2.71 0.17 17.33
CA ALA A 135 2.54 0.81 18.63
C ALA A 135 1.56 1.99 18.59
N ASP A 136 1.62 2.83 17.54
CA ASP A 136 0.70 3.96 17.36
C ASP A 136 -0.75 3.49 17.15
N LEU A 137 -0.94 2.44 16.33
CA LEU A 137 -2.26 1.84 16.10
C LEU A 137 -2.86 1.22 17.36
N ILE A 138 -2.06 0.45 18.10
CA ILE A 138 -2.50 -0.19 19.35
C ILE A 138 -2.81 0.88 20.40
N SER A 139 -1.98 1.92 20.52
CA SER A 139 -2.21 3.06 21.42
C SER A 139 -3.57 3.71 21.13
N LEU A 140 -3.95 3.85 19.86
CA LEU A 140 -5.27 4.37 19.46
C LEU A 140 -6.44 3.47 19.90
N ILE A 141 -6.24 2.15 19.90
CA ILE A 141 -7.28 1.15 20.20
C ILE A 141 -7.43 0.89 21.70
N THR A 142 -6.34 0.94 22.44
CA THR A 142 -6.31 0.59 23.87
C THR A 142 -6.21 1.80 24.77
N GLY A 143 -5.86 2.98 24.25
CA GLY A 143 -5.61 4.19 25.06
C GLY A 143 -4.29 4.15 25.84
N ALA A 144 -3.45 3.14 25.61
CA ALA A 144 -2.17 2.96 26.31
C ALA A 144 -1.06 3.84 25.71
N ASP A 145 -0.04 4.18 26.50
CA ASP A 145 1.10 4.96 26.01
C ASP A 145 1.92 4.18 24.97
N THR A 146 2.37 4.86 23.92
CA THR A 146 3.10 4.23 22.81
C THR A 146 4.40 3.56 23.28
N THR A 147 5.06 4.10 24.30
CA THR A 147 6.27 3.48 24.87
C THR A 147 5.94 2.21 25.67
N GLN A 148 4.80 2.19 26.37
CA GLN A 148 4.30 1.01 27.08
C GLN A 148 3.92 -0.11 26.12
N VAL A 149 3.28 0.22 25.00
CA VAL A 149 2.96 -0.74 23.93
C VAL A 149 4.24 -1.35 23.35
N ARG A 150 5.24 -0.51 23.02
CA ARG A 150 6.53 -0.98 22.47
C ARG A 150 7.27 -1.92 23.41
N VAL A 151 7.31 -1.60 24.71
CA VAL A 151 7.92 -2.47 25.72
C VAL A 151 7.14 -3.79 25.84
N THR A 152 5.82 -3.73 25.79
CA THR A 152 4.95 -4.93 25.85
C THR A 152 5.15 -5.82 24.63
N MET A 153 5.43 -5.24 23.47
CA MET A 153 5.77 -5.95 22.23
C MET A 153 7.23 -6.41 22.16
N GLY A 154 8.05 -6.12 23.17
CA GLY A 154 9.47 -6.51 23.23
C GLY A 154 10.40 -5.66 22.36
N CYS A 155 9.95 -4.49 21.90
CA CYS A 155 10.74 -3.61 21.06
C CYS A 155 11.77 -2.83 21.88
N ALA A 156 13.02 -2.83 21.43
CA ALA A 156 14.09 -2.07 22.08
C ALA A 156 13.93 -0.54 21.87
N PRO A 157 14.34 0.30 22.83
CA PRO A 157 14.29 1.76 22.68
C PRO A 157 15.10 2.21 21.46
N GLY A 158 14.48 3.00 20.58
CA GLY A 158 15.15 3.54 19.39
C GLY A 158 15.38 2.56 18.23
N ARG A 159 14.82 1.34 18.27
CA ARG A 159 14.81 0.40 17.13
C ARG A 159 13.38 0.07 16.71
N ASN A 160 13.15 -0.02 15.40
CA ASN A 160 11.95 -0.65 14.83
C ASN A 160 12.30 -2.08 14.48
N CYS A 161 11.82 -3.01 15.29
CA CYS A 161 11.83 -4.43 14.94
C CYS A 161 10.52 -4.79 14.23
N ASP A 162 10.58 -5.86 13.46
CA ASP A 162 9.41 -6.43 12.79
C ASP A 162 8.50 -7.08 13.85
N VAL A 163 7.20 -6.88 13.68
CA VAL A 163 6.18 -7.41 14.58
C VAL A 163 5.17 -8.23 13.78
N ASP A 164 4.97 -9.49 14.18
CA ASP A 164 3.98 -10.38 13.58
C ASP A 164 2.56 -10.06 14.10
N ASP A 165 1.54 -10.31 13.28
CA ASP A 165 0.12 -10.05 13.61
C ASP A 165 -0.33 -10.73 14.92
N ALA A 166 0.20 -11.93 15.22
CA ALA A 166 -0.11 -12.65 16.46
C ALA A 166 0.39 -11.90 17.72
N ALA A 167 1.51 -11.18 17.62
CA ALA A 167 2.04 -10.36 18.71
C ALA A 167 1.20 -9.10 18.94
N ILE A 168 0.66 -8.52 17.86
CA ILE A 168 -0.26 -7.37 17.91
C ILE A 168 -1.56 -7.75 18.64
N GLU A 169 -2.20 -8.85 18.22
CA GLU A 169 -3.46 -9.32 18.84
C GLU A 169 -3.30 -9.60 20.34
N THR A 170 -2.23 -10.32 20.70
CA THR A 170 -1.92 -10.65 22.11
C THR A 170 -1.71 -9.39 22.95
N THR A 171 -1.03 -8.37 22.39
CA THR A 171 -0.76 -7.10 23.06
C THR A 171 -2.04 -6.30 23.28
N ILE A 172 -2.92 -6.23 22.28
CA ILE A 172 -4.22 -5.55 22.40
C ILE A 172 -5.07 -6.21 23.49
N THR A 173 -5.17 -7.54 23.51
CA THR A 173 -5.94 -8.26 24.53
C THR A 173 -5.38 -8.03 25.92
N ARG A 174 -4.05 -8.04 26.07
CA ARG A 174 -3.38 -7.81 27.35
C ARG A 174 -3.62 -6.40 27.89
N LEU A 175 -3.47 -5.37 27.05
CA LEU A 175 -3.63 -3.98 27.47
C LEU A 175 -5.10 -3.63 27.78
N LYS A 176 -6.05 -4.12 26.97
CA LYS A 176 -7.50 -3.94 27.27
C LYS A 176 -7.94 -4.59 28.59
N SER A 177 -7.27 -5.66 28.99
CA SER A 177 -7.56 -6.35 30.25
C SER A 177 -7.01 -5.60 31.48
N GLN A 178 -6.09 -4.65 31.31
CA GLN A 178 -5.48 -3.89 32.40
C GLN A 178 -6.31 -2.66 32.82
N ASP A 179 -7.12 -2.09 31.93
CA ASP A 179 -8.00 -0.94 32.23
C ASP A 179 -9.36 -1.34 32.83
N SER A 180 -9.67 -2.64 32.90
CA SER A 180 -10.93 -3.16 33.45
C SER A 180 -10.82 -3.65 34.91
N SER A 181 -9.79 -3.22 35.66
CA SER A 181 -9.61 -3.52 37.09
C SER A 181 -9.42 -2.25 37.92
#